data_AF-A0A2S4HF84-F1
#
_entry.id   AF-A0A2S4HF84-F1
#
_cell.length_a   1.000
_cell.length_b   1.000
_cell.length_c   1.000
_cell.angle_alpha   90.00
_cell.angle_beta   90.00
_cell.angle_gamma   90.00
#
_symmetry.space_group_name_H-M   'P 1'
#
loop_
_entity.id
_entity.type
_entity.pdbx_description
1 polymer ?
#
loop_
_entity_poly.entity_id
_entity_poly.type
_entity_poly.pdbx_seq_one_letter_code
_entity_poly.pdbx_strand_id
1 'polypeptide(L)' 'MAEQAQKVTIDGNEYPLDSLNDAAKNQLMNLRVADQKIASVQQELAMLQTARNSYAKVLAENLPK' A
#
# COMPACT_ATOMS: atom_id res chain seq x y z
N MET A 1 15.68 -23.49 22.63
CA MET A 1 15.17 -22.17 22.23
C MET A 1 14.74 -22.30 20.79
N ALA A 2 13.46 -22.15 20.48
CA ALA A 2 12.98 -22.28 19.10
C ALA A 2 13.39 -21.03 18.34
N GLU A 3 14.33 -21.15 17.40
CA GLU A 3 14.61 -20.14 16.39
C GLU A 3 13.31 -19.88 15.63
N GLN A 4 12.64 -18.76 15.93
CA GLN A 4 11.55 -18.28 15.11
C GLN A 4 12.15 -17.80 13.79
N ALA A 5 12.35 -18.73 12.85
CA ALA A 5 12.69 -18.40 11.49
C ALA A 5 11.63 -17.43 10.97
N GLN A 6 12.01 -16.16 10.79
CA GLN A 6 11.11 -15.14 10.31
C GLN A 6 10.69 -15.56 8.91
N LYS A 7 9.40 -15.87 8.70
CA LYS A 7 8.90 -16.27 7.39
C LYS A 7 8.34 -15.06 6.66
N VAL A 8 8.57 -15.01 5.37
CA VAL A 8 8.02 -13.99 4.49
C VAL A 8 7.23 -14.65 3.39
N THR A 9 6.02 -14.15 3.17
CA THR A 9 5.16 -14.63 2.08
C THR A 9 5.49 -13.82 0.84
N ILE A 10 6.00 -14.49 -0.19
CA ILE A 10 6.30 -13.91 -1.50
C ILE A 10 5.48 -14.69 -2.53
N ASP A 11 4.63 -14.01 -3.30
CA ASP A 11 3.71 -14.62 -4.27
C ASP A 11 2.84 -15.74 -3.70
N GLY A 12 2.37 -15.57 -2.46
CA GLY A 12 1.52 -16.54 -1.76
C GLY A 12 2.26 -17.77 -1.21
N ASN A 13 3.59 -17.86 -1.38
CA ASN A 13 4.41 -18.93 -0.82
C ASN A 13 5.21 -18.43 0.37
N GLU A 14 5.24 -19.20 1.46
CA GLU A 14 6.06 -18.89 2.64
C GLU A 14 7.52 -19.32 2.42
N TYR A 15 8.43 -18.36 2.52
CA TYR A 15 9.87 -18.62 2.51
C TYR A 15 10.48 -18.25 3.86
N PRO A 16 11.35 -19.10 4.44
CA PRO A 16 12.19 -18.68 5.55
C PRO A 16 13.09 -17.52 5.09
N LEU A 17 13.10 -16.41 5.83
CA LEU A 17 13.92 -15.25 5.50
C LEU A 17 15.41 -15.61 5.41
N ASP A 18 15.86 -16.59 6.20
CA ASP A 18 17.23 -17.10 6.21
C ASP A 18 17.60 -17.89 4.95
N SER A 19 16.59 -18.41 4.22
CA SER A 19 16.78 -19.09 2.94
C SER A 19 16.90 -18.13 1.75
N LEU A 20 16.59 -16.85 1.95
CA LEU A 20 16.67 -15.84 0.90
C LEU A 20 18.11 -15.32 0.76
N ASN A 21 18.56 -15.19 -0.48
CA ASN A 21 19.83 -14.52 -0.78
C ASN A 21 19.72 -13.00 -0.54
N ASP A 22 20.87 -12.31 -0.48
CA ASP A 22 20.91 -10.87 -0.20
C ASP A 22 20.14 -10.04 -1.23
N ALA A 23 20.15 -10.46 -2.50
CA ALA A 23 19.39 -9.81 -3.56
C ALA A 23 17.87 -9.87 -3.29
N ALA A 24 17.35 -11.04 -2.90
CA ALA A 24 15.94 -11.24 -2.57
C ALA A 24 15.54 -10.45 -1.32
N LYS A 25 16.39 -10.40 -0.29
CA LYS A 25 16.16 -9.56 0.90
C LYS A 25 16.09 -8.07 0.56
N ASN A 26 16.97 -7.59 -0.31
CA ASN A 26 16.96 -6.20 -0.78
C ASN A 26 15.68 -5.89 -1.57
N GLN A 27 15.27 -6.77 -2.48
CA GLN A 27 14.02 -6.55 -3.24
C GLN A 27 12.78 -6.61 -2.35
N LEU A 28 12.76 -7.50 -1.35
CA LEU A 28 11.69 -7.52 -0.35
C LEU A 28 11.59 -6.19 0.40
N MET A 29 12.71 -5.57 0.77
CA MET A 29 12.71 -4.26 1.41
C MET A 29 12.16 -3.17 0.47
N ASN A 30 12.59 -3.17 -0.79
CA ASN A 30 12.10 -2.23 -1.80
C ASN A 30 10.58 -2.38 -2.01
N LEU A 31 10.07 -3.62 -2.10
CA LEU A 31 8.65 -3.90 -2.21
C LEU A 31 7.87 -3.35 -1.02
N ARG A 32 8.33 -3.60 0.21
CA ARG A 32 7.67 -3.05 1.42
C ARG A 32 7.59 -1.53 1.41
N VAL A 33 8.65 -0.86 0.97
CA VAL A 33 8.67 0.61 0.86
C VAL A 33 7.68 1.08 -0.21
N ALA A 34 7.64 0.40 -1.36
CA ALA A 34 6.69 0.70 -2.42
C ALA A 34 5.23 0.52 -1.94
N ASP A 35 4.93 -0.58 -1.26
CA ASP A 35 3.60 -0.87 -0.71
C ASP A 35 3.17 0.18 0.32
N GLN A 36 4.08 0.58 1.22
CA GLN A 36 3.82 1.66 2.17
C GLN A 36 3.50 2.98 1.46
N LYS A 37 4.23 3.32 0.39
CA LYS A 37 3.97 4.53 -0.39
C LYS A 37 2.64 4.45 -1.13
N ILE A 38 2.30 3.30 -1.70
CA ILE A 38 1.01 3.05 -2.35
C ILE A 38 -0.13 3.26 -1.36
N ALA A 39 -0.04 2.67 -0.16
CA ALA A 39 -1.05 2.83 0.88
C ALA A 39 -1.24 4.30 1.29
N SER A 40 -0.13 5.04 1.46
CA SER A 40 -0.17 6.48 1.75
C SER A 40 -0.86 7.29 0.65
N VAL A 41 -0.54 7.03 -0.62
CA VAL A 41 -1.17 7.72 -1.75
C VAL A 41 -2.64 7.36 -1.88
N GLN A 42 -3.03 6.11 -1.61
CA GLN A 42 -4.43 5.71 -1.59
C GLN A 42 -5.23 6.45 -0.52
N GLN A 43 -4.64 6.68 0.66
CA GLN A 43 -5.27 7.49 1.71
C GLN A 43 -5.45 8.94 1.28
N GLU A 44 -4.43 9.56 0.68
CA GLU A 44 -4.52 10.91 0.11
C GLU A 44 -5.59 11.00 -0.98
N LEU A 45 -5.63 10.01 -1.86
CA LEU A 45 -6.63 9.92 -2.93
C LEU A 45 -8.06 9.86 -2.37
N ALA A 46 -8.30 9.07 -1.32
CA ALA A 46 -9.62 8.99 -0.69
C ALA A 46 -10.08 10.33 -0.10
N MET A 47 -9.17 11.09 0.51
CA MET A 47 -9.45 12.45 0.99
C MET A 47 -9.82 13.39 -0.16
N LEU A 48 -9.04 13.37 -1.24
CA LEU A 48 -9.29 14.20 -2.42
C LEU A 48 -10.60 13.84 -3.12
N GLN A 49 -10.94 12.55 -3.21
CA GLN A 49 -12.23 12.10 -3.76
C GLN A 49 -13.40 12.63 -2.93
N THR A 50 -13.29 12.64 -1.60
CA THR A 50 -14.30 13.21 -0.71
C THR A 50 -14.48 14.70 -0.96
N ALA A 51 -13.37 15.46 -1.03
CA ALA A 51 -13.40 16.88 -1.32
C ALA A 51 -14.04 17.17 -2.69
N ARG A 52 -13.63 16.45 -3.74
CA ARG A 52 -14.20 16.55 -5.09
C ARG A 52 -15.72 16.31 -5.08
N ASN A 53 -16.18 15.27 -4.39
CA ASN A 53 -17.62 14.95 -4.32
C ASN A 53 -18.40 16.07 -3.61
N SER A 54 -17.83 16.67 -2.56
CA SER A 54 -18.40 17.84 -1.88
C SER A 54 -18.52 19.03 -2.84
N TYR A 55 -17.45 19.35 -3.58
CA TYR A 55 -17.46 20.45 -4.56
C TYR A 55 -18.46 20.20 -5.69
N ALA A 56 -18.56 18.96 -6.19
CA ALA A 56 -19.52 18.59 -7.21
C ALA A 56 -20.97 18.78 -6.74
N LYS A 57 -21.27 18.43 -5.48
CA LYS A 57 -22.59 18.66 -4.88
C LYS A 57 -22.93 20.15 -4.83
N VAL A 58 -22.02 20.97 -4.30
CA VAL A 58 -22.22 22.43 -4.22
C VAL A 58 -22.41 23.03 -5.61
N LEU A 59 -21.62 22.59 -6.60
CA LEU A 59 -21.77 23.04 -7.98
C LEU A 59 -23.16 22.71 -8.51
N ALA A 60 -23.62 21.46 -8.34
CA ALA A 60 -24.93 21.03 -8.82
C ALA A 60 -26.10 21.84 -8.22
N GLU A 61 -25.99 22.24 -6.95
CA GLU A 61 -26.98 23.09 -6.27
C GLU A 61 -27.05 24.52 -6.83
N ASN A 62 -25.99 24.98 -7.51
CA ASN A 62 -25.88 26.33 -8.09
C ASN A 62 -26.10 26.36 -9.61
N LEU A 63 -26.43 25.22 -10.24
CA LEU A 63 -26.75 25.18 -11.67
C LEU A 63 -28.18 25.70 -11.92
N PRO A 64 -28.41 26.44 -13.03
CA PRO A 64 -29.75 26.89 -13.41
C PRO A 64 -30.66 25.70 -13.73
N LYS A 65 -31.98 25.88 -13.48
CA LYS A 65 -33.02 24.89 -13.79
C LYS A 65 -33.39 24.86 -15.25
#